data_AF-A0A8I2YV43-F1
#
_entry.id   AF-A0A8I2YV43-F1
#
_cell.length_a   1.000
_cell.length_b   1.000
_cell.length_c   1.000
_cell.angle_alpha   90.00
_cell.angle_beta   90.00
_cell.angle_gamma   90.00
#
_symmetry.space_group_name_H-M   'P 1'
#
loop_
_entity.id
_entity.type
_entity.pdbx_description
1 polymer ?
#
loop_
_entity_poly.entity_id
_entity_poly.type
_entity_poly.pdbx_seq_one_letter_code
_entity_poly.pdbx_strand_id
1 'polypeptide(L)'
;MDSDTIKVYTTCAIKHQVTPHLHDEAFALMALCCGGNYDEGLQGCGTSTALGLVQCGVGEQLRDVLASADSMPPEPGAFNQWRQDVCHHLVHDPMCAIGQLRPSVATSLSDSFPSPDIIQLYLRPAISATVNIPGIDVPHPPDLTALASLVRELLGWEDHVKTLQHFQSKIWPAIILKEVLMDLSMISPSSNEASSPDFDHID
;
A
#
# COMPACT_ATOMS: atom_id res chain seq x y z
N MET A 1 8.60 -20.25 -22.52
CA MET A 1 8.65 -18.79 -22.44
C MET A 1 7.73 -18.42 -21.29
N ASP A 2 8.32 -18.09 -20.15
CA ASP A 2 7.54 -17.63 -19.01
C ASP A 2 6.88 -16.30 -19.38
N SER A 3 5.58 -16.22 -19.17
CA SER A 3 4.79 -15.02 -19.43
C SER A 3 5.17 -13.99 -18.37
N ASP A 4 5.79 -12.88 -18.79
CA ASP A 4 6.05 -11.68 -17.97
C ASP A 4 4.72 -11.10 -17.46
N THR A 5 4.16 -11.74 -16.44
CA THR A 5 2.82 -11.45 -15.93
C THR A 5 2.96 -10.78 -14.58
N ILE A 6 2.52 -9.52 -14.49
CA ILE A 6 2.45 -8.80 -13.23
C ILE A 6 1.06 -9.00 -12.65
N LYS A 7 0.98 -9.39 -11.37
CA LYS A 7 -0.29 -9.44 -10.64
C LYS A 7 -0.57 -8.05 -10.08
N VAL A 8 -1.67 -7.45 -10.54
CA VAL A 8 -2.12 -6.13 -10.06
C VAL A 8 -3.26 -6.33 -9.08
N TYR A 9 -3.11 -5.75 -7.89
CA TYR A 9 -4.15 -5.70 -6.87
C TYR A 9 -4.55 -4.24 -6.67
N THR A 10 -5.85 -3.99 -6.59
CA THR A 10 -6.39 -2.65 -6.32
C THR A 10 -7.27 -2.69 -5.09
N THR A 11 -7.24 -1.63 -4.29
CA THR A 11 -8.10 -1.51 -3.11
C THR A 11 -9.57 -1.64 -3.48
N CYS A 12 -9.97 -1.12 -4.65
CA CYS A 12 -11.33 -1.25 -5.18
C CYS A 12 -11.72 -2.73 -5.41
N ALA A 13 -10.86 -3.49 -6.09
CA ALA A 13 -11.11 -4.92 -6.33
C ALA A 13 -11.15 -5.72 -5.02
N ILE A 14 -10.27 -5.41 -4.08
CA ILE A 14 -10.23 -6.07 -2.77
C ILE A 14 -11.50 -5.81 -1.97
N LYS A 15 -11.95 -4.54 -1.89
CA LYS A 15 -13.20 -4.16 -1.23
C LYS A 15 -14.40 -4.91 -1.82
N HIS A 16 -14.45 -5.05 -3.14
CA HIS A 16 -15.55 -5.70 -3.82
C HIS A 16 -15.55 -7.23 -3.71
N GLN A 17 -14.37 -7.86 -3.77
CA GLN A 17 -14.24 -9.32 -3.85
C GLN A 17 -14.03 -10.02 -2.51
N VAL A 18 -13.50 -9.31 -1.50
CA VAL A 18 -13.18 -9.89 -0.19
C VAL A 18 -14.17 -9.41 0.87
N THR A 19 -14.13 -8.11 1.20
CA THR A 19 -15.10 -7.46 2.09
C THR A 19 -14.97 -5.94 1.99
N PRO A 20 -16.09 -5.18 2.03
CA PRO A 20 -16.05 -3.72 1.97
C PRO A 20 -15.25 -3.09 3.13
N HIS A 21 -15.13 -3.78 4.26
CA HIS A 21 -14.41 -3.31 5.45
C HIS A 21 -12.88 -3.47 5.35
N LEU A 22 -12.35 -4.18 4.35
CA LEU A 22 -10.91 -4.40 4.21
C LEU A 22 -10.24 -3.25 3.45
N HIS A 23 -10.00 -2.16 4.17
CA HIS A 23 -9.28 -1.00 3.67
C HIS A 23 -8.46 -0.31 4.75
N ASP A 24 -7.42 0.40 4.34
CA ASP A 24 -6.64 1.32 5.17
C ASP A 24 -6.27 0.72 6.54
N GLU A 25 -6.96 1.10 7.62
CA GLU A 25 -6.68 0.67 8.99
C GLU A 25 -7.03 -0.80 9.24
N ALA A 26 -7.92 -1.38 8.44
CA ALA A 26 -8.21 -2.80 8.48
C ALA A 26 -6.99 -3.65 8.09
N PHE A 27 -6.12 -3.18 7.20
CA PHE A 27 -4.87 -3.89 6.90
C PHE A 27 -3.89 -3.83 8.07
N ALA A 28 -3.85 -2.69 8.78
CA ALA A 28 -3.08 -2.58 10.02
C ALA A 28 -3.63 -3.52 11.09
N LEU A 29 -4.95 -3.58 11.26
CA LEU A 29 -5.60 -4.54 12.16
C LEU A 29 -5.25 -5.99 11.80
N MET A 30 -5.30 -6.35 10.52
CA MET A 30 -4.91 -7.68 10.05
C MET A 30 -3.48 -8.01 10.45
N ALA A 31 -2.54 -7.08 10.28
CA ALA A 31 -1.14 -7.27 10.65
C ALA A 31 -0.93 -7.34 12.18
N LEU A 32 -1.65 -6.52 12.95
CA LEU A 32 -1.63 -6.56 14.42
C LEU A 32 -2.19 -7.87 14.96
N CYS A 33 -3.22 -8.44 14.31
CA CYS A 33 -3.83 -9.69 14.73
C CYS A 33 -3.04 -10.91 14.27
N CYS A 34 -2.68 -11.00 12.99
CA CYS A 34 -2.04 -12.19 12.40
C CYS A 34 -0.53 -12.26 12.63
N GLY A 35 0.08 -11.14 13.03
CA GLY A 35 1.51 -10.92 12.91
C GLY A 35 1.87 -10.32 11.56
N GLY A 36 2.91 -9.49 11.56
CA GLY A 36 3.43 -8.81 10.39
C GLY A 36 4.92 -8.53 10.56
N ASN A 37 5.43 -7.51 9.88
CA ASN A 37 6.86 -7.21 9.90
C ASN A 37 7.36 -6.61 11.23
N TYR A 38 6.46 -6.09 12.05
CA TYR A 38 6.81 -5.36 13.28
C TYR A 38 6.47 -6.11 14.57
N ASP A 39 5.62 -7.14 14.50
CA ASP A 39 5.17 -7.90 15.67
C ASP A 39 4.63 -9.27 15.26
N GLU A 40 4.69 -10.25 16.17
CA GLU A 40 4.17 -11.61 15.95
C GLU A 40 2.63 -11.67 16.01
N GLY A 41 1.98 -10.63 16.53
CA GLY A 41 0.53 -10.52 16.63
C GLY A 41 -0.06 -11.36 17.77
N LEU A 42 -1.36 -11.66 17.66
CA LEU A 42 -2.09 -12.38 18.69
C LEU A 42 -1.92 -13.90 18.53
N GLN A 43 -1.52 -14.57 19.60
CA GLN A 43 -1.30 -16.01 19.57
C GLN A 43 -2.59 -16.76 19.19
N GLY A 44 -2.52 -17.51 18.09
CA GLY A 44 -3.65 -18.29 17.58
C GLY A 44 -4.68 -17.48 16.78
N CYS A 45 -4.41 -16.20 16.50
CA CYS A 45 -5.23 -15.40 15.60
C CYS A 45 -4.70 -15.54 14.16
N GLY A 46 -5.41 -16.33 13.34
CA GLY A 46 -5.09 -16.49 11.92
C GLY A 46 -5.84 -15.49 11.04
N THR A 47 -5.52 -15.50 9.74
CA THR A 47 -6.11 -14.60 8.72
C THR A 47 -7.64 -14.64 8.71
N SER A 48 -8.27 -15.80 8.89
CA SER A 48 -9.74 -15.90 8.92
C SER A 48 -10.35 -15.20 10.13
N THR A 49 -9.73 -15.31 11.31
CA THR A 49 -10.21 -14.68 12.54
C THR A 49 -10.01 -13.18 12.49
N ALA A 50 -8.83 -12.73 12.03
CA ALA A 50 -8.56 -11.31 11.83
C ALA A 50 -9.50 -10.69 10.79
N LEU A 51 -9.81 -11.40 9.70
CA LEU A 51 -10.77 -10.94 8.70
C LEU A 51 -12.19 -10.85 9.27
N GLY A 52 -12.59 -11.80 10.11
CA GLY A 52 -13.86 -11.73 10.84
C GLY A 52 -13.92 -10.50 11.76
N LEU A 53 -12.82 -10.18 12.46
CA LEU A 53 -12.73 -8.96 13.26
C LEU A 53 -12.81 -7.68 12.41
N VAL A 54 -12.16 -7.65 11.24
CA VAL A 54 -12.32 -6.55 10.27
C VAL A 54 -13.78 -6.37 9.87
N GLN A 55 -14.50 -7.46 9.60
CA GLN A 55 -15.93 -7.43 9.27
C GLN A 55 -16.82 -7.00 10.44
N CYS A 56 -16.35 -7.12 11.68
CA CYS A 56 -17.02 -6.57 12.85
C CYS A 56 -16.82 -5.06 13.03
N GLY A 57 -16.06 -4.39 12.16
CA GLY A 57 -15.84 -2.93 12.21
C GLY A 57 -14.83 -2.48 13.27
N VAL A 58 -14.13 -3.39 13.94
CA VAL A 58 -13.13 -3.01 14.95
C VAL A 58 -11.91 -2.29 14.36
N GLY A 59 -11.68 -2.38 13.04
CA GLY A 59 -10.66 -1.59 12.34
C GLY A 59 -11.02 -0.10 12.28
N GLU A 60 -12.29 0.22 12.09
CA GLU A 60 -12.79 1.61 12.08
C GLU A 60 -12.73 2.19 13.50
N GLN A 61 -13.09 1.41 14.51
CA GLN A 61 -12.95 1.80 15.92
C GLN A 61 -11.49 2.09 16.29
N LEU A 62 -10.53 1.31 15.76
CA LEU A 62 -9.10 1.55 15.98
C LEU A 62 -8.69 2.93 15.45
N ARG A 63 -9.16 3.29 14.25
CA ARG A 63 -8.94 4.61 13.65
C ARG A 63 -9.54 5.72 14.51
N ASP A 64 -10.74 5.52 15.03
CA ASP A 64 -11.44 6.52 15.83
C ASP A 64 -10.73 6.78 17.18
N VAL A 65 -10.16 5.73 17.81
CA VAL A 65 -9.29 5.88 18.99
C VAL A 65 -8.06 6.71 18.67
N LEU A 66 -7.43 6.48 17.51
CA LEU A 66 -6.23 7.22 17.11
C LEU A 66 -6.53 8.68 16.75
N ALA A 67 -7.68 8.94 16.13
CA ALA A 67 -8.12 10.28 15.77
C ALA A 67 -8.50 11.13 16.99
N SER A 68 -8.93 10.49 18.09
CA SER A 68 -9.34 11.15 19.33
C SER A 68 -8.22 11.24 20.39
N ALA A 69 -7.03 10.71 20.11
CA ALA A 69 -5.93 10.72 21.04
C ALA A 69 -5.32 12.13 21.23
N ASP A 70 -5.16 12.54 22.49
CA ASP A 70 -4.54 13.84 22.85
C ASP A 70 -3.02 13.86 22.59
N SER A 71 -2.38 12.69 22.56
CA SER A 71 -0.94 12.51 22.34
C SER A 71 -0.67 11.44 21.29
N MET A 72 0.48 11.56 20.62
CA MET A 72 0.98 10.54 19.70
C MET A 72 2.39 10.11 20.12
N PRO A 73 2.62 8.83 20.48
CA PRO A 73 1.64 7.74 20.53
C PRO A 73 0.53 7.91 21.58
N PRO A 74 -0.65 7.30 21.35
CA PRO A 74 -1.70 7.26 22.35
C PRO A 74 -1.25 6.45 23.56
N GLU A 75 -1.70 6.88 24.75
CA GLU A 75 -1.50 6.09 25.96
C GLU A 75 -2.19 4.72 25.84
N PRO A 76 -1.60 3.63 26.38
CA PRO A 76 -2.17 2.28 26.27
C PRO A 76 -3.63 2.18 26.73
N GLY A 77 -4.04 3.00 27.70
CA GLY A 77 -5.41 3.06 28.21
C GLY A 77 -6.46 3.56 27.20
N ALA A 78 -6.06 4.29 26.16
CA ALA A 78 -6.98 4.77 25.11
C ALA A 78 -7.65 3.62 24.35
N PHE A 79 -6.99 2.46 24.29
CA PHE A 79 -7.50 1.27 23.61
C PHE A 79 -8.34 0.35 24.50
N ASN A 80 -8.66 0.74 25.75
CA ASN A 80 -9.40 -0.12 26.68
C ASN A 80 -10.76 -0.56 26.13
N GLN A 81 -11.56 0.40 25.65
CA GLN A 81 -12.88 0.09 25.09
C GLN A 81 -12.75 -0.78 23.83
N TRP A 82 -11.85 -0.39 22.93
CA TRP A 82 -11.55 -1.15 21.73
C TRP A 82 -11.14 -2.61 22.02
N ARG A 83 -10.27 -2.84 23.02
CA ARG A 83 -9.88 -4.18 23.46
C ARG A 83 -11.07 -4.99 23.98
N GLN A 84 -11.96 -4.35 24.74
CA GLN A 84 -13.17 -5.01 25.25
C GLN A 84 -14.08 -5.43 24.10
N ASP A 85 -14.23 -4.58 23.08
CA ASP A 85 -15.05 -4.88 21.91
C ASP A 85 -14.44 -6.02 21.08
N VAL A 86 -13.11 -6.00 20.83
CA VAL A 86 -12.39 -7.11 20.19
C VAL A 86 -12.57 -8.42 20.97
N CYS A 87 -12.41 -8.38 22.29
CA CYS A 87 -12.60 -9.54 23.17
C CYS A 87 -14.05 -10.05 23.09
N HIS A 88 -15.04 -9.16 23.11
CA HIS A 88 -16.45 -9.50 22.99
C HIS A 88 -16.74 -10.21 21.66
N HIS A 89 -16.23 -9.68 20.55
CA HIS A 89 -16.36 -10.32 19.23
C HIS A 89 -15.69 -11.70 19.19
N LEU A 90 -14.49 -11.85 19.77
CA LEU A 90 -13.80 -13.15 19.83
C LEU A 90 -14.55 -14.18 20.68
N VAL A 91 -15.14 -13.78 21.81
CA VAL A 91 -15.78 -14.70 22.76
C VAL A 91 -17.20 -15.06 22.35
N HIS A 92 -17.94 -14.12 21.74
CA HIS A 92 -19.38 -14.27 21.48
C HIS A 92 -19.76 -14.32 20.00
N ASP A 93 -18.90 -13.82 19.10
CA ASP A 93 -19.14 -13.70 17.65
C ASP A 93 -20.59 -13.29 17.30
N PRO A 94 -21.09 -12.16 17.84
CA PRO A 94 -22.51 -11.80 17.72
C PRO A 94 -22.95 -11.57 16.27
N MET A 95 -22.01 -11.25 15.38
CA MET A 95 -22.25 -11.04 13.94
C MET A 95 -22.04 -12.30 13.11
N CYS A 96 -21.60 -13.41 13.71
CA CYS A 96 -21.20 -14.64 13.02
C CYS A 96 -20.14 -14.40 11.93
N ALA A 97 -19.33 -13.35 12.07
CA ALA A 97 -18.35 -12.92 11.07
C ALA A 97 -17.05 -13.70 11.22
N ILE A 98 -16.71 -14.14 12.43
CA ILE A 98 -15.54 -14.99 12.69
C ILE A 98 -15.87 -16.45 12.35
N GLY A 99 -17.14 -16.85 12.50
CA GLY A 99 -17.67 -18.19 12.22
C GLY A 99 -17.36 -19.22 13.30
N GLN A 100 -16.59 -18.85 14.32
CA GLN A 100 -16.27 -19.68 15.48
C GLN A 100 -15.83 -18.83 16.66
N LEU A 101 -16.23 -19.24 17.86
CA LEU A 101 -15.77 -18.61 19.11
C LEU A 101 -14.27 -18.87 19.33
N ARG A 102 -13.54 -17.82 19.70
CA ARG A 102 -12.08 -17.80 19.90
C ARG A 102 -11.70 -17.28 21.30
N PRO A 103 -12.21 -17.86 22.40
CA PRO A 103 -11.89 -17.41 23.75
C PRO A 103 -10.40 -17.54 24.09
N SER A 104 -9.69 -18.51 23.50
CA SER A 104 -8.23 -18.64 23.69
C SER A 104 -7.47 -17.45 23.10
N VAL A 105 -7.88 -16.95 21.94
CA VAL A 105 -7.31 -15.74 21.32
C VAL A 105 -7.65 -14.51 22.14
N ALA A 106 -8.88 -14.40 22.64
CA ALA A 106 -9.28 -13.33 23.54
C ALA A 106 -8.42 -13.29 24.82
N THR A 107 -8.06 -14.46 25.35
CA THR A 107 -7.17 -14.57 26.53
C THR A 107 -5.72 -14.19 26.23
N SER A 108 -5.28 -14.31 24.97
CA SER A 108 -3.95 -13.86 24.54
C SER A 108 -3.83 -12.34 24.37
N LEU A 109 -4.96 -11.62 24.39
CA LEU A 109 -5.01 -10.17 24.25
C LEU A 109 -4.49 -9.50 25.54
N SER A 110 -3.23 -9.06 25.51
CA SER A 110 -2.61 -8.34 26.62
C SER A 110 -3.20 -6.94 26.80
N ASP A 111 -3.17 -6.41 28.02
CA ASP A 111 -3.50 -4.99 28.31
C ASP A 111 -2.59 -4.00 27.58
N SER A 112 -1.40 -4.46 27.16
CA SER A 112 -0.45 -3.70 26.34
C SER A 112 -0.72 -3.77 24.84
N PHE A 113 -1.68 -4.59 24.39
CA PHE A 113 -2.02 -4.74 22.98
C PHE A 113 -3.14 -3.77 22.58
N PRO A 114 -3.08 -3.09 21.43
CA PRO A 114 -1.96 -3.06 20.50
C PRO A 114 -0.87 -2.13 21.02
N SER A 115 0.40 -2.41 20.67
CA SER A 115 1.51 -1.52 21.00
C SER A 115 1.33 -0.19 20.23
N PRO A 116 1.24 0.96 20.91
CA PRO A 116 1.04 2.26 20.25
C PRO A 116 2.12 2.57 19.21
N ASP A 117 3.37 2.17 19.49
CA ASP A 117 4.50 2.35 18.59
C ASP A 117 4.33 1.53 17.30
N ILE A 118 3.89 0.28 17.41
CA ILE A 118 3.69 -0.62 16.26
C ILE A 118 2.56 -0.11 15.36
N ILE A 119 1.48 0.40 15.96
CA ILE A 119 0.36 0.98 15.21
C ILE A 119 0.84 2.16 14.36
N GLN A 120 1.69 3.03 14.92
CA GLN A 120 2.24 4.16 14.19
C GLN A 120 3.06 3.74 12.98
N LEU A 121 3.83 2.65 13.07
CA LEU A 121 4.63 2.17 11.95
C LEU A 121 3.77 1.81 10.73
N TYR A 122 2.53 1.33 10.95
CA TYR A 122 1.59 1.04 9.86
C TYR A 122 0.80 2.26 9.41
N LEU A 123 0.27 3.05 10.34
CA LEU A 123 -0.70 4.11 10.01
C LEU A 123 -0.07 5.47 9.77
N ARG A 124 1.15 5.69 10.27
CA ARG A 124 1.93 6.92 10.09
C ARG A 124 3.39 6.55 9.77
N PRO A 125 3.63 5.80 8.68
CA PRO A 125 4.98 5.42 8.32
C PRO A 125 5.85 6.66 8.08
N ALA A 126 7.13 6.54 8.39
CA ALA A 126 8.11 7.56 8.03
C ALA A 126 8.22 7.63 6.50
N ILE A 127 7.52 8.60 5.91
CA ILE A 127 7.57 8.89 4.48
C ILE A 127 8.48 10.08 4.21
N SER A 128 9.12 10.08 3.05
CA SER A 128 9.84 11.27 2.57
C SER A 128 8.86 12.44 2.46
N ALA A 129 9.28 13.63 2.88
CA ALA A 129 8.44 14.82 2.79
C ALA A 129 8.01 15.05 1.34
N THR A 130 6.70 15.21 1.12
CA THR A 130 6.07 15.40 -0.19
C THR A 130 6.50 16.67 -0.92
N VAL A 131 7.29 17.53 -0.27
CA VAL A 131 7.68 18.85 -0.77
C VAL A 131 8.66 18.77 -1.95
N ASN A 132 9.36 17.65 -2.15
CA ASN A 132 10.33 17.50 -3.24
C ASN A 132 10.47 16.04 -3.70
N ILE A 133 9.37 15.34 -3.97
CA ILE A 133 9.50 14.23 -4.93
C ILE A 133 9.59 14.95 -6.28
N PRO A 134 10.77 15.11 -6.91
CA PRO A 134 10.79 15.56 -8.29
C PRO A 134 9.83 14.65 -9.02
N GLY A 135 8.81 15.23 -9.67
CA GLY A 135 7.92 14.44 -10.50
C GLY A 135 8.80 13.52 -11.34
N ILE A 136 8.43 12.24 -11.48
CA ILE A 136 9.18 11.32 -12.32
C ILE A 136 9.38 12.05 -13.64
N ASP A 137 10.61 12.49 -13.90
CA ASP A 137 10.90 13.34 -15.04
C ASP A 137 10.35 12.65 -16.27
N VAL A 138 9.80 13.44 -17.19
CA VAL A 138 9.35 12.94 -18.50
C VAL A 138 10.42 11.98 -19.00
N PRO A 139 10.09 10.74 -19.38
CA PRO A 139 11.11 9.74 -19.64
C PRO A 139 12.07 10.23 -20.73
N HIS A 140 13.29 10.64 -20.38
CA HIS A 140 14.32 11.08 -21.35
C HIS A 140 15.13 9.92 -21.90
N PRO A 141 15.55 9.92 -23.18
CA PRO A 141 16.41 8.87 -23.72
C PRO A 141 17.67 8.74 -22.85
N PRO A 142 18.13 7.51 -22.56
CA PRO A 142 19.35 7.33 -21.78
C PRO A 142 20.54 7.91 -22.56
N ASP A 143 21.52 8.47 -21.84
CA ASP A 143 22.79 8.84 -22.45
C ASP A 143 23.50 7.56 -22.93
N LEU A 144 23.50 7.36 -24.24
CA LEU A 144 24.06 6.19 -24.90
C LEU A 144 25.57 6.12 -24.77
N THR A 145 26.24 7.26 -24.68
CA THR A 145 27.70 7.33 -24.55
C THR A 145 28.12 6.93 -23.15
N ALA A 146 27.43 7.47 -22.14
CA ALA A 146 27.62 7.07 -20.75
C ALA A 146 27.28 5.58 -20.56
N LEU A 147 26.17 5.11 -21.13
CA LEU A 147 25.76 3.71 -21.06
C LEU A 147 26.76 2.77 -21.74
N ALA A 148 27.27 3.11 -22.93
CA ALA A 148 28.29 2.32 -23.61
C ALA A 148 29.62 2.28 -22.84
N SER A 149 29.97 3.36 -22.16
CA SER A 149 31.15 3.42 -21.29
C SER A 149 30.99 2.52 -20.06
N LEU A 150 29.82 2.57 -19.42
CA LEU A 150 29.48 1.76 -18.25
C LEU A 150 29.36 0.27 -18.58
N VAL A 151 28.77 -0.08 -19.73
CA VAL A 151 28.72 -1.46 -20.23
C VAL A 151 30.13 -2.01 -20.49
N ARG A 152 31.04 -1.19 -21.03
CA ARG A 152 32.42 -1.60 -21.22
C ARG A 152 33.13 -1.85 -19.88
N GLU A 153 32.95 -0.95 -18.92
CA GLU A 153 33.58 -1.04 -17.60
C GLU A 153 33.04 -2.21 -16.77
N LEU A 154 31.71 -2.37 -16.70
CA LEU A 154 31.07 -3.35 -15.82
C LEU A 154 30.95 -4.74 -16.43
N LEU A 155 30.79 -4.84 -17.76
CA LEU A 155 30.58 -6.12 -18.45
C LEU A 155 31.79 -6.58 -19.26
N GLY A 156 32.87 -5.79 -19.32
CA GLY A 156 34.09 -6.12 -20.05
C GLY A 156 33.90 -6.16 -21.56
N TRP A 157 32.93 -5.42 -22.10
CA TRP A 157 32.64 -5.40 -23.53
C TRP A 157 33.64 -4.49 -24.28
N GLU A 158 34.83 -5.02 -24.54
CA GLU A 158 35.90 -4.28 -25.23
C GLU A 158 35.75 -4.28 -26.77
N ASP A 159 35.02 -5.25 -27.33
CA ASP A 159 34.78 -5.34 -28.77
C ASP A 159 33.68 -4.37 -29.20
N HIS A 160 34.08 -3.30 -29.89
CA HIS A 160 33.18 -2.25 -30.37
C HIS A 160 32.10 -2.76 -31.34
N VAL A 161 32.41 -3.79 -32.16
CA VAL A 161 31.46 -4.33 -33.15
C VAL A 161 30.39 -5.15 -32.45
N LYS A 162 30.78 -6.02 -31.52
CA LYS A 162 29.82 -6.81 -30.72
C LYS A 162 28.99 -5.92 -29.81
N THR A 163 29.61 -4.91 -29.20
CA THR A 163 28.91 -3.92 -28.38
C THR A 163 27.82 -3.23 -29.19
N LEU A 164 28.13 -2.78 -30.41
CA LEU A 164 27.14 -2.16 -31.30
C LEU A 164 26.00 -3.12 -31.67
N GLN A 165 26.30 -4.39 -31.97
CA GLN A 165 25.28 -5.41 -32.25
C GLN A 165 24.36 -5.67 -31.05
N HIS A 166 24.92 -5.66 -29.83
CA HIS A 166 24.12 -5.79 -28.61
C HIS A 166 23.25 -4.56 -28.36
N PHE A 167 23.77 -3.36 -28.57
CA PHE A 167 22.99 -2.12 -28.46
C PHE A 167 21.83 -2.11 -29.46
N GLN A 168 22.08 -2.48 -30.72
CA GLN A 168 21.04 -2.57 -31.75
C GLN A 168 19.96 -3.60 -31.43
N SER A 169 20.33 -4.75 -30.87
CA SER A 169 19.37 -5.83 -30.60
C SER A 169 18.61 -5.67 -29.27
N LYS A 170 19.20 -5.00 -28.26
CA LYS A 170 18.67 -4.96 -26.89
C LYS A 170 18.23 -3.58 -26.44
N ILE A 171 18.88 -2.52 -26.91
CA ILE A 171 18.69 -1.15 -26.41
C ILE A 171 17.87 -0.31 -27.40
N TRP A 172 18.14 -0.45 -28.70
CA TRP A 172 17.48 0.33 -29.76
C TRP A 172 15.95 0.22 -29.75
N PRO A 173 15.34 -0.98 -29.57
CA PRO A 173 13.88 -1.08 -29.49
C PRO A 173 13.28 -0.22 -28.37
N ALA A 174 13.96 -0.15 -27.21
CA ALA A 174 13.51 0.64 -26.08
C ALA A 174 13.70 2.14 -26.31
N ILE A 175 14.80 2.56 -26.95
CA ILE A 175 15.03 3.97 -27.31
C ILE A 175 13.96 4.46 -28.28
N ILE A 176 13.72 3.70 -29.36
CA ILE A 176 12.72 4.07 -30.37
C ILE A 176 11.34 4.20 -29.73
N LEU A 177 10.93 3.23 -28.89
CA LEU A 177 9.67 3.31 -28.17
C LEU A 177 9.58 4.57 -27.30
N LYS A 178 10.68 4.93 -26.62
CA LYS A 178 10.75 6.08 -25.73
C LYS A 178 10.64 7.41 -26.50
N GLU A 179 11.37 7.56 -27.59
CA GLU A 179 11.28 8.71 -28.50
C GLU A 179 9.85 8.89 -29.03
N VAL A 180 9.22 7.80 -29.49
CA VAL A 180 7.83 7.83 -29.96
C VAL A 180 6.86 8.26 -28.86
N LEU A 181 7.03 7.75 -27.63
CA LEU A 181 6.19 8.15 -26.49
C LEU A 181 6.39 9.63 -26.12
N MET A 182 7.62 10.14 -26.20
CA MET A 182 7.91 11.56 -25.98
C MET A 182 7.23 12.43 -27.04
N ASP A 183 7.36 12.09 -28.32
CA ASP A 183 6.69 12.81 -29.42
C ASP A 183 5.17 12.84 -29.23
N LEU A 184 4.56 11.71 -28.90
CA LEU A 184 3.11 11.62 -28.64
C LEU A 184 2.68 12.47 -27.44
N SER A 185 3.50 12.54 -26.38
CA SER A 185 3.21 13.38 -25.20
C SER A 185 3.26 14.88 -25.50
N MET A 186 4.09 15.29 -26.46
CA MET A 186 4.18 16.70 -26.91
C MET A 186 3.01 17.10 -27.82
N ILE A 187 2.37 16.13 -28.48
CA ILE A 187 1.24 16.36 -29.40
C ILE A 187 -0.11 16.33 -28.69
N SER A 188 -0.20 15.80 -27.47
CA SER A 188 -1.46 15.78 -26.71
C SER A 188 -1.89 17.21 -26.34
N PRO A 189 -3.06 17.70 -26.78
CA PRO A 189 -3.56 18.98 -26.34
C PRO A 189 -3.83 18.92 -24.84
N SER A 190 -3.30 19.90 -24.11
CA SER A 190 -3.64 20.13 -22.71
C SER A 190 -5.16 20.12 -22.55
N SER A 191 -5.69 19.07 -21.92
CA SER A 191 -7.10 19.00 -21.52
C SER A 191 -7.33 19.98 -20.36
N ASN A 192 -7.30 21.27 -20.67
CA ASN A 192 -7.63 22.38 -19.79
C ASN A 192 -8.74 23.22 -20.43
N GLU A 193 -9.85 22.59 -20.78
CA GLU A 193 -11.16 23.24 -20.85
C GLU A 193 -12.20 22.25 -20.31
N ALA A 194 -12.18 22.04 -18.99
CA ALA A 194 -13.35 21.54 -18.28
C ALA A 194 -14.13 22.75 -17.78
N SER A 195 -15.32 22.90 -18.36
CA SER A 195 -16.30 23.96 -18.15
C SER A 195 -16.56 24.29 -16.68
N SER A 196 -16.57 25.60 -16.35
CA SER A 196 -17.35 26.09 -15.21
C SER A 196 -18.84 25.91 -15.52
N PRO A 197 -19.65 25.28 -14.65
CA PRO A 197 -21.08 25.50 -14.68
C PRO A 197 -21.39 26.86 -14.05
N ASP A 198 -21.89 27.78 -14.86
CA ASP A 198 -22.68 28.94 -14.40
C ASP A 198 -23.84 28.41 -13.55
N PHE A 199 -23.83 28.72 -12.25
CA PHE A 199 -25.05 28.70 -11.46
C PHE A 199 -25.68 30.07 -11.55
N ASP A 200 -26.52 30.25 -12.57
CA ASP A 200 -27.45 31.36 -12.63
C ASP A 200 -28.44 31.29 -11.46
N HIS A 201 -28.63 32.47 -10.87
CA HIS A 201 -29.64 32.80 -9.88
C HIS A 201 -31.04 32.30 -10.27
N ILE A 202 -31.74 31.69 -9.32
CA ILE A 202 -33.20 31.69 -9.29
C ILE A 202 -33.63 32.14 -7.90
N ASP A 203 -34.42 33.22 -7.90
CA ASP A 203 -35.14 33.82 -6.77
C ASP A 203 -36.08 32.86 -6.02
#